data_AF-A0AAP1Y4P5-F1
#
_entry.id   AF-A0AAP1Y4P5-F1
#
_cell.length_a   1.000
_cell.length_b   1.000
_cell.length_c   1.000
_cell.angle_alpha   90.00
_cell.angle_beta   90.00
_cell.angle_gamma   90.00
#
_symmetry.space_group_name_H-M   'P 1'
#
loop_
_entity.id
_entity.type
_entity.pdbx_description
1 polymer ?
#
loop_
_entity_poly.entity_id
_entity_poly.type
_entity_poly.pdbx_seq_one_letter_code
_entity_poly.pdbx_strand_id
1 'polypeptide(L)'
;MNTNDHPLAHLFENNDAWVKRKLADDPQFFERLKDQQAPEYLWIGCSDSRVPANQIIGLPPGEVFVHRNIANVVVHTDLNCLSVLQFAVDILKVKHIMVVGHYGCSGVNAALTNRRVGLADNWLHHVQDVRDKHAGLLDQWPVGEARYRRLIELNAIEQVVNVCRTTIVNDAWTRGQPLTVHGLVYGVHDGRMRNLGMAVSAADELASVHQRCVETLSAGRASSSDDNDMVAADAAQLADVAEQVAKTLKETKHDQC
;
A
#
# COMPACT_ATOMS: atom_id res chain seq x y z
N MET A 1 -24.56 -34.06 7.94
CA MET A 1 -25.19 -32.74 7.72
C MET A 1 -25.17 -32.48 6.24
N ASN A 2 -26.31 -32.20 5.63
CA ASN A 2 -26.40 -31.92 4.20
C ASN A 2 -25.66 -30.59 3.94
N THR A 3 -24.74 -30.54 2.98
CA THR A 3 -23.95 -29.31 2.70
C THR A 3 -24.85 -28.15 2.28
N ASN A 4 -26.04 -28.44 1.75
CA ASN A 4 -27.05 -27.44 1.35
C ASN A 4 -27.72 -26.71 2.53
N ASP A 5 -27.60 -27.20 3.76
CA ASP A 5 -28.17 -26.53 4.94
C ASP A 5 -27.15 -25.62 5.64
N HIS A 6 -25.91 -25.55 5.13
CA HIS A 6 -24.88 -24.69 5.71
C HIS A 6 -25.01 -23.26 5.15
N PRO A 7 -25.03 -22.20 5.98
CA PRO A 7 -25.26 -20.81 5.53
C PRO A 7 -24.18 -20.29 4.56
N LEU A 8 -23.01 -20.96 4.49
CA LEU A 8 -21.93 -20.66 3.56
C LEU A 8 -21.79 -21.67 2.41
N ALA A 9 -22.81 -22.49 2.14
CA ALA A 9 -22.77 -23.51 1.07
C ALA A 9 -22.29 -22.95 -0.28
N HIS A 10 -22.77 -21.76 -0.65
CA HIS A 10 -22.35 -21.05 -1.86
C HIS A 10 -20.84 -20.80 -1.96
N LEU A 11 -20.11 -20.67 -0.84
CA LEU A 11 -18.65 -20.51 -0.87
C LEU A 11 -17.93 -21.82 -1.23
N PHE A 12 -18.47 -22.97 -0.81
CA PHE A 12 -17.95 -24.28 -1.22
C PHE A 12 -18.21 -24.52 -2.71
N GLU A 13 -19.39 -24.16 -3.20
CA GLU A 13 -19.71 -24.22 -4.64
C GLU A 13 -18.78 -23.31 -5.46
N ASN A 14 -18.52 -22.09 -4.98
CA ASN A 14 -17.56 -21.17 -5.59
C ASN A 14 -16.14 -21.76 -5.63
N ASN A 15 -15.70 -22.40 -4.54
CA ASN A 15 -14.41 -23.06 -4.45
C ASN A 15 -14.32 -24.24 -5.43
N ASP A 16 -15.33 -25.11 -5.49
CA ASP A 16 -15.36 -26.25 -6.41
C ASP A 16 -15.30 -25.79 -7.86
N ALA A 17 -16.04 -24.73 -8.20
CA ALA A 17 -15.98 -24.12 -9.53
C ALA A 17 -14.60 -23.52 -9.82
N TRP A 18 -13.94 -22.91 -8.83
CA TRP A 18 -12.59 -22.37 -8.96
C TRP A 18 -11.54 -23.46 -9.18
N VAL A 19 -11.57 -24.55 -8.39
CA VAL A 19 -10.68 -25.71 -8.55
C VAL A 19 -10.81 -26.31 -9.94
N LYS A 20 -12.05 -26.53 -10.42
CA LYS A 20 -12.32 -27.06 -11.76
C LYS A 20 -11.75 -26.17 -12.86
N ARG A 21 -11.94 -24.85 -12.76
CA ARG A 21 -11.35 -23.89 -13.72
C ARG A 21 -9.83 -23.95 -13.72
N LYS A 22 -9.20 -23.93 -12.54
CA LYS A 22 -7.73 -23.96 -12.44
C LYS A 22 -7.12 -25.24 -12.98
N LEU A 23 -7.71 -26.40 -12.70
CA LEU A 23 -7.24 -27.68 -13.24
C LEU A 23 -7.51 -27.85 -14.74
N ALA A 24 -8.54 -27.18 -15.27
CA ALA A 24 -8.79 -27.16 -16.72
C ALA A 24 -7.74 -26.32 -17.45
N ASP A 25 -7.34 -25.18 -16.87
CA ASP A 25 -6.27 -24.33 -17.41
C ASP A 25 -4.89 -25.00 -17.25
N ASP A 26 -4.66 -25.68 -16.13
CA ASP A 26 -3.39 -26.29 -15.75
C ASP A 26 -3.58 -27.49 -14.80
N PRO A 27 -3.54 -28.73 -15.32
CA PRO A 27 -3.75 -29.94 -14.52
C PRO A 27 -2.73 -30.15 -13.40
N GLN A 28 -1.55 -29.54 -13.49
CA GLN A 28 -0.46 -29.67 -12.50
C GLN A 28 -0.44 -28.50 -11.50
N PHE A 29 -1.43 -27.60 -11.53
CA PHE A 29 -1.46 -26.38 -10.72
C PHE A 29 -1.22 -26.63 -9.23
N PHE A 30 -1.96 -27.54 -8.62
CA PHE A 30 -1.84 -27.83 -7.18
C PHE A 30 -0.61 -28.67 -6.82
N GLU A 31 -0.13 -29.50 -7.75
CA GLU A 31 1.14 -30.24 -7.54
C GLU A 31 2.30 -29.26 -7.44
N ARG A 32 2.38 -28.28 -8.35
CA ARG A 32 3.42 -27.24 -8.29
C ARG A 32 3.27 -26.36 -7.06
N LEU A 33 2.05 -25.98 -6.70
CA LEU A 33 1.79 -25.14 -5.51
C LEU A 33 2.22 -25.83 -4.22
N LYS A 34 2.06 -27.16 -4.12
CA LYS A 34 2.45 -27.95 -2.95
C LYS A 34 3.95 -27.86 -2.66
N ASP A 35 4.77 -27.84 -3.72
CA ASP A 35 6.23 -27.87 -3.62
C ASP A 35 6.85 -26.45 -3.56
N GLN A 36 6.05 -25.40 -3.73
CA GLN A 36 6.50 -24.02 -3.74
C GLN A 36 6.44 -23.40 -2.33
N GLN A 37 7.61 -23.22 -1.69
CA GLN A 37 7.72 -22.70 -0.31
C GLN A 37 8.73 -21.58 -0.10
N ALA A 38 9.30 -21.01 -1.17
CA ALA A 38 10.35 -19.98 -1.07
C ALA A 38 9.93 -18.67 -1.76
N PRO A 39 8.98 -17.91 -1.17
CA PRO A 39 8.62 -16.61 -1.72
C PRO A 39 9.83 -15.68 -1.69
N GLU A 40 10.03 -14.87 -2.73
CA GLU A 40 11.09 -13.86 -2.75
C GLU A 40 10.64 -12.53 -2.12
N TYR A 41 9.34 -12.38 -1.88
CA TYR A 41 8.68 -11.13 -1.51
C TYR A 41 7.87 -11.26 -0.23
N LEU A 42 8.03 -10.32 0.70
CA LEU A 42 7.07 -10.04 1.78
C LEU A 42 6.27 -8.78 1.42
N TRP A 43 4.94 -8.90 1.39
CA TRP A 43 4.00 -7.79 1.23
C TRP A 43 3.34 -7.45 2.57
N ILE A 44 3.57 -6.24 3.07
CA ILE A 44 2.86 -5.67 4.22
C ILE A 44 1.86 -4.65 3.69
N GLY A 45 0.58 -5.00 3.72
CA GLY A 45 -0.50 -4.21 3.11
C GLY A 45 -1.66 -3.90 4.06
N CYS A 46 -2.62 -3.13 3.56
CA CYS A 46 -3.82 -2.84 4.32
C CYS A 46 -4.78 -4.05 4.36
N SER A 47 -5.54 -4.20 5.44
CA SER A 47 -6.66 -5.15 5.52
C SER A 47 -7.81 -4.85 4.56
N ASP A 48 -7.80 -3.67 3.93
CA ASP A 48 -8.70 -3.35 2.81
C ASP A 48 -8.55 -4.40 1.69
N SER A 49 -9.65 -5.09 1.38
CA SER A 49 -9.67 -6.31 0.57
C SER A 49 -9.86 -6.05 -0.93
N ARG A 50 -9.82 -4.80 -1.39
CA ARG A 50 -10.20 -4.43 -2.77
C ARG A 50 -9.45 -5.22 -3.86
N VAL A 51 -8.15 -5.49 -3.71
CA VAL A 51 -7.40 -6.37 -4.64
C VAL A 51 -6.31 -7.18 -3.90
N PRO A 52 -6.18 -8.50 -4.14
CA PRO A 52 -5.10 -9.33 -3.59
C PRO A 52 -3.72 -8.95 -4.15
N ALA A 53 -2.66 -9.06 -3.32
CA ALA A 53 -1.30 -8.66 -3.68
C ALA A 53 -0.79 -9.36 -4.95
N ASN A 54 -0.91 -10.69 -5.01
CA ASN A 54 -0.49 -11.52 -6.15
C ASN A 54 -1.13 -11.06 -7.47
N GLN A 55 -2.38 -10.62 -7.43
CA GLN A 55 -3.09 -10.14 -8.61
C GLN A 55 -2.59 -8.76 -9.06
N ILE A 56 -2.23 -7.88 -8.11
CA ILE A 56 -1.69 -6.54 -8.41
C ILE A 56 -0.36 -6.65 -9.15
N ILE A 57 0.53 -7.54 -8.72
CA ILE A 57 1.89 -7.66 -9.26
C ILE A 57 2.08 -8.81 -10.26
N GLY A 58 0.99 -9.48 -10.63
CA GLY A 58 1.01 -10.54 -11.65
C GLY A 58 1.83 -11.77 -11.27
N LEU A 59 1.97 -12.06 -9.97
CA LEU A 59 2.72 -13.22 -9.49
C LEU A 59 1.79 -14.40 -9.17
N PRO A 60 2.22 -15.65 -9.43
CA PRO A 60 1.46 -16.81 -9.02
C PRO A 60 1.33 -16.91 -7.49
N PRO A 61 0.30 -17.61 -6.99
CA PRO A 61 0.21 -17.97 -5.57
C PRO A 61 1.49 -18.68 -5.10
N GLY A 62 1.95 -18.38 -3.89
CA GLY A 62 3.18 -18.96 -3.32
C GLY A 62 4.44 -18.10 -3.48
N GLU A 63 4.43 -17.10 -4.38
CA GLU A 63 5.59 -16.20 -4.60
C GLU A 63 5.68 -15.02 -3.63
N VAL A 64 4.56 -14.69 -2.97
CA VAL A 64 4.45 -13.53 -2.07
C VAL A 64 3.95 -14.00 -0.72
N PHE A 65 4.74 -13.75 0.33
CA PHE A 65 4.31 -13.87 1.70
C PHE A 65 3.59 -12.59 2.12
N VAL A 66 2.44 -12.67 2.79
CA VAL A 66 1.55 -11.52 2.95
C VAL A 66 1.19 -11.30 4.42
N HIS A 67 1.39 -10.07 4.90
CA HIS A 67 0.80 -9.55 6.14
C HIS A 67 -0.22 -8.46 5.83
N ARG A 68 -1.30 -8.39 6.63
CA ARG A 68 -2.31 -7.33 6.51
C ARG A 68 -2.79 -6.84 7.86
N ASN A 69 -2.80 -5.51 8.03
CA ASN A 69 -3.48 -4.82 9.13
C ASN A 69 -4.09 -3.51 8.63
N ILE A 70 -4.91 -2.83 9.44
CA ILE A 70 -5.54 -1.57 9.04
C ILE A 70 -4.47 -0.51 8.79
N ALA A 71 -4.49 0.13 7.62
CA ALA A 71 -3.53 1.17 7.22
C ALA A 71 -2.06 0.71 7.16
N ASN A 72 -1.80 -0.60 7.00
CA ASN A 72 -0.48 -1.17 6.73
C ASN A 72 0.62 -0.69 7.68
N VAL A 73 0.29 -0.54 8.96
CA VAL A 73 1.14 -0.01 10.03
C VAL A 73 2.10 -1.08 10.53
N VAL A 74 3.36 -0.70 10.74
CA VAL A 74 4.39 -1.53 11.38
C VAL A 74 4.77 -0.84 12.68
N VAL A 75 4.24 -1.34 13.80
CA VAL A 75 4.55 -0.83 15.13
C VAL A 75 5.80 -1.53 15.66
N HIS A 76 6.70 -0.78 16.33
CA HIS A 76 7.95 -1.31 16.89
C HIS A 76 7.78 -2.49 17.86
N THR A 77 6.59 -2.67 18.42
CA THR A 77 6.26 -3.71 19.40
C THR A 77 5.06 -4.57 18.98
N ASP A 78 4.57 -4.45 17.74
CA ASP A 78 3.49 -5.32 17.25
C ASP A 78 4.04 -6.72 16.92
N LEU A 79 3.96 -7.63 17.90
CA LEU A 79 4.47 -8.98 17.74
C LEU A 79 3.79 -9.76 16.61
N ASN A 80 2.58 -9.37 16.19
CA ASN A 80 1.91 -9.96 15.03
C ASN A 80 2.71 -9.67 13.75
N CYS A 81 2.89 -8.39 13.40
CA CYS A 81 3.68 -8.01 12.23
C CYS A 81 5.15 -8.47 12.35
N LEU A 82 5.75 -8.36 13.53
CA LEU A 82 7.17 -8.69 13.74
C LEU A 82 7.43 -10.19 13.61
N SER A 83 6.50 -11.04 14.03
CA SER A 83 6.62 -12.50 13.85
C SER A 83 6.57 -12.88 12.36
N VAL A 84 5.68 -12.25 11.59
CA VAL A 84 5.62 -12.44 10.13
C VAL A 84 6.90 -11.95 9.45
N LEU A 85 7.39 -10.77 9.85
CA LEU A 85 8.63 -10.20 9.35
C LEU A 85 9.84 -11.10 9.64
N GLN A 86 9.99 -11.56 10.89
CA GLN A 86 11.08 -12.45 11.28
C GLN A 86 11.02 -13.77 10.52
N PHE A 87 9.85 -14.37 10.39
CA PHE A 87 9.70 -15.62 9.65
C PHE A 87 10.08 -15.45 8.16
N ALA A 88 9.62 -14.35 7.53
CA ALA A 88 9.94 -14.05 6.14
C ALA A 88 11.45 -13.87 5.92
N VAL A 89 12.11 -13.11 6.81
CA VAL A 89 13.53 -12.76 6.69
C VAL A 89 14.43 -13.93 7.09
N ASP A 90 14.16 -14.58 8.21
CA ASP A 90 15.06 -15.56 8.80
C ASP A 90 14.82 -16.99 8.30
N ILE A 91 13.57 -17.36 8.02
CA ILE A 91 13.21 -18.72 7.59
C ILE A 91 13.04 -18.79 6.08
N LEU A 92 12.20 -17.92 5.50
CA LEU A 92 11.91 -17.93 4.07
C LEU A 92 12.99 -17.26 3.22
N LYS A 93 13.85 -16.44 3.84
CA LYS A 93 14.93 -15.70 3.18
C LYS A 93 14.43 -14.85 2.01
N VAL A 94 13.30 -14.15 2.20
CA VAL A 94 12.79 -13.19 1.21
C VAL A 94 13.89 -12.17 0.87
N LYS A 95 13.93 -11.74 -0.39
CA LYS A 95 14.88 -10.73 -0.89
C LYS A 95 14.33 -9.32 -0.77
N HIS A 96 13.01 -9.19 -0.79
CA HIS A 96 12.33 -7.91 -0.80
C HIS A 96 11.19 -7.87 0.21
N ILE A 97 11.15 -6.80 1.00
CA ILE A 97 10.00 -6.45 1.84
C ILE A 97 9.36 -5.21 1.23
N MET A 98 8.05 -5.24 1.03
CA MET A 98 7.30 -4.12 0.47
C MET A 98 6.23 -3.69 1.46
N VAL A 99 6.31 -2.44 1.93
CA VAL A 99 5.20 -1.80 2.63
C VAL A 99 4.38 -1.04 1.61
N VAL A 100 3.13 -1.48 1.42
CA VAL A 100 2.29 -1.00 0.32
C VAL A 100 1.05 -0.31 0.87
N GLY A 101 1.06 1.02 0.78
CA GLY A 101 -0.13 1.86 0.99
C GLY A 101 -1.09 1.76 -0.20
N HIS A 102 -2.30 2.28 -0.05
CA HIS A 102 -3.24 2.37 -1.16
C HIS A 102 -4.14 3.59 -1.07
N TYR A 103 -4.42 4.20 -2.22
CA TYR A 103 -5.33 5.34 -2.31
C TYR A 103 -6.76 4.94 -1.96
N GLY A 104 -7.45 5.79 -1.19
CA GLY A 104 -8.76 5.50 -0.64
C GLY A 104 -8.75 4.58 0.60
N CYS A 105 -7.63 4.44 1.32
CA CYS A 105 -7.58 3.76 2.61
C CYS A 105 -8.49 4.38 3.69
N SER A 106 -9.52 3.64 4.12
CA SER A 106 -10.49 4.10 5.13
C SER A 106 -9.84 4.38 6.49
N GLY A 107 -8.85 3.59 6.90
CA GLY A 107 -8.10 3.79 8.14
C GLY A 107 -7.32 5.11 8.14
N VAL A 108 -6.59 5.41 7.06
CA VAL A 108 -5.87 6.68 6.93
C VAL A 108 -6.83 7.87 6.87
N ASN A 109 -7.98 7.72 6.21
CA ASN A 109 -8.99 8.79 6.17
C ASN A 109 -9.56 9.08 7.57
N ALA A 110 -9.84 8.03 8.35
CA ALA A 110 -10.31 8.18 9.72
C ALA A 110 -9.25 8.86 10.61
N ALA A 111 -7.98 8.49 10.46
CA ALA A 111 -6.86 9.14 11.14
C ALA A 111 -6.72 10.62 10.75
N LEU A 112 -6.77 10.95 9.44
CA LEU A 112 -6.68 12.31 8.93
C LEU A 112 -7.78 13.21 9.49
N THR A 113 -9.02 12.72 9.49
CA THR A 113 -10.23 13.49 9.85
C THR A 113 -10.60 13.39 11.33
N ASN A 114 -9.80 12.68 12.14
CA ASN A 114 -10.11 12.38 13.54
C ASN A 114 -11.51 11.75 13.72
N ARG A 115 -11.93 10.93 12.76
CA ARG A 115 -13.22 10.24 12.82
C ARG A 115 -13.15 9.13 13.86
N ARG A 116 -14.01 9.18 14.87
CA ARG A 116 -14.16 8.12 15.87
C ARG A 116 -14.68 6.83 15.22
N VAL A 117 -13.96 5.73 15.47
CA VAL A 117 -14.29 4.36 15.04
C VAL A 117 -14.49 3.45 16.26
N GLY A 118 -13.79 3.70 17.37
CA GLY A 118 -13.85 2.87 18.58
C GLY A 118 -12.47 2.30 18.93
N LEU A 119 -12.37 0.98 19.15
CA LEU A 119 -11.09 0.36 19.54
C LEU A 119 -9.97 0.63 18.53
N ALA A 120 -10.31 0.66 17.24
CA ALA A 120 -9.38 0.93 16.16
C ALA A 120 -8.77 2.34 16.22
N ASP A 121 -9.36 3.29 16.95
CA ASP A 121 -8.80 4.63 17.15
C ASP A 121 -7.38 4.53 17.74
N ASN A 122 -7.17 3.61 18.71
CA ASN A 122 -5.86 3.39 19.33
C ASN A 122 -4.79 2.89 18.33
N TRP A 123 -5.21 2.08 17.36
CA TRP A 123 -4.31 1.63 16.28
C TRP A 123 -4.03 2.77 15.29
N LEU A 124 -5.06 3.56 14.97
CA LEU A 124 -4.95 4.68 14.04
C LEU A 124 -4.18 5.87 14.62
N HIS A 125 -3.96 5.94 15.94
CA HIS A 125 -3.03 6.89 16.53
C HIS A 125 -1.63 6.80 15.91
N HIS A 126 -1.17 5.61 15.51
CA HIS A 126 0.11 5.47 14.81
C HIS A 126 0.15 6.18 13.44
N VAL A 127 -1.00 6.28 12.76
CA VAL A 127 -1.12 7.06 11.52
C VAL A 127 -1.26 8.55 11.83
N GLN A 128 -1.91 8.91 12.94
CA GLN A 128 -1.96 10.29 13.43
C GLN A 128 -0.58 10.80 13.84
N ASP A 129 0.27 9.95 14.43
CA ASP A 129 1.66 10.30 14.73
C ASP A 129 2.43 10.66 13.46
N VAL A 130 2.20 9.93 12.36
CA VAL A 130 2.77 10.28 11.04
C VAL A 130 2.22 11.63 10.54
N ARG A 131 0.90 11.84 10.65
CA ARG A 131 0.26 13.11 10.28
C ARG A 131 0.86 14.28 11.06
N ASP A 132 1.02 14.12 12.37
CA ASP A 132 1.46 15.18 13.27
C ASP A 132 2.96 15.45 13.09
N LYS A 133 3.77 14.40 12.88
CA LYS A 133 5.19 14.49 12.51
C LYS A 133 5.41 15.32 11.24
N HIS A 134 4.51 15.19 10.26
CA HIS A 134 4.61 15.83 8.94
C HIS A 134 3.60 16.96 8.73
N ALA A 135 3.05 17.53 9.80
CA ALA A 135 2.01 18.57 9.71
C ALA A 135 2.42 19.74 8.81
N GLY A 136 3.65 20.24 8.96
CA GLY A 136 4.16 21.35 8.14
C GLY A 136 4.32 21.02 6.64
N LEU A 137 4.51 19.74 6.28
CA LEU A 137 4.52 19.31 4.88
C LEU A 137 3.09 19.17 4.36
N LEU A 138 2.22 18.53 5.13
CA LEU A 138 0.80 18.37 4.78
C LEU A 138 0.10 19.72 4.61
N ASP A 139 0.48 20.73 5.39
CA ASP A 139 -0.09 22.07 5.30
C ASP A 139 0.24 22.81 3.99
N GLN A 140 1.26 22.38 3.25
CA GLN A 140 1.57 22.89 1.91
C GLN A 140 0.54 22.44 0.86
N TRP A 141 -0.24 21.40 1.15
CA TRP A 141 -1.22 20.83 0.25
C TRP A 141 -2.64 21.32 0.59
N PRO A 142 -3.52 21.50 -0.40
CA PRO A 142 -4.93 21.82 -0.16
C PRO A 142 -5.61 20.77 0.73
N VAL A 143 -6.48 21.21 1.63
CA VAL A 143 -7.29 20.32 2.48
C VAL A 143 -8.14 19.40 1.60
N GLY A 144 -8.27 18.13 2.00
CA GLY A 144 -9.06 17.12 1.29
C GLY A 144 -8.18 16.05 0.65
N GLU A 145 -8.49 15.71 -0.61
CA GLU A 145 -7.87 14.59 -1.33
C GLU A 145 -6.35 14.71 -1.45
N ALA A 146 -5.82 15.92 -1.66
CA ALA A 146 -4.36 16.12 -1.78
C ALA A 146 -3.62 15.75 -0.48
N ARG A 147 -4.04 16.29 0.67
CA ARG A 147 -3.48 15.91 1.98
C ARG A 147 -3.68 14.43 2.30
N TYR A 148 -4.83 13.88 1.92
CA TYR A 148 -5.14 12.48 2.15
C TYR A 148 -4.20 11.53 1.41
N ARG A 149 -3.98 11.78 0.11
CA ARG A 149 -3.01 11.03 -0.69
C ARG A 149 -1.60 11.14 -0.13
N ARG A 150 -1.16 12.36 0.19
CA ARG A 150 0.16 12.60 0.78
C ARG A 150 0.35 11.90 2.12
N LEU A 151 -0.68 11.86 2.97
CA LEU A 151 -0.61 11.12 4.23
C LEU A 151 -0.51 9.60 4.01
N ILE A 152 -1.16 9.04 2.99
CA ILE A 152 -1.02 7.62 2.65
C ILE A 152 0.41 7.29 2.23
N GLU A 153 1.02 8.13 1.38
CA GLU A 153 2.39 7.98 0.91
C GLU A 153 3.39 8.13 2.06
N LEU A 154 3.25 9.17 2.88
CA LEU A 154 4.06 9.38 4.09
C LEU A 154 3.93 8.22 5.07
N ASN A 155 2.72 7.68 5.26
CA ASN A 155 2.52 6.52 6.12
C ASN A 155 3.34 5.33 5.60
N ALA A 156 3.28 5.00 4.30
CA ALA A 156 4.09 3.91 3.75
C ALA A 156 5.60 4.15 3.96
N ILE A 157 6.09 5.37 3.74
CA ILE A 157 7.49 5.75 3.97
C ILE A 157 7.90 5.56 5.44
N GLU A 158 7.10 6.06 6.39
CA GLU A 158 7.39 5.93 7.82
C GLU A 158 7.32 4.48 8.30
N GLN A 159 6.42 3.67 7.74
CA GLN A 159 6.38 2.25 8.05
C GLN A 159 7.59 1.50 7.51
N VAL A 160 8.16 1.89 6.36
CA VAL A 160 9.47 1.38 5.92
C VAL A 160 10.56 1.72 6.93
N VAL A 161 10.58 2.95 7.44
CA VAL A 161 11.53 3.33 8.51
C VAL A 161 11.38 2.41 9.72
N ASN A 162 10.15 2.08 10.11
CA ASN A 162 9.91 1.18 11.24
C ASN A 162 10.41 -0.25 10.97
N VAL A 163 10.19 -0.80 9.77
CA VAL A 163 10.74 -2.09 9.34
C VAL A 163 12.27 -2.09 9.40
N CYS A 164 12.91 -1.07 8.81
CA CYS A 164 14.37 -0.95 8.78
C CYS A 164 15.00 -0.76 10.17
N ARG A 165 14.23 -0.30 11.17
CA ARG A 165 14.68 -0.14 12.56
C ARG A 165 14.47 -1.39 13.43
N THR A 166 13.83 -2.42 12.91
CA THR A 166 13.68 -3.68 13.66
C THR A 166 15.03 -4.36 13.85
N THR A 167 15.18 -5.08 14.96
CA THR A 167 16.36 -5.95 15.18
C THR A 167 16.49 -6.97 14.06
N ILE A 168 15.37 -7.53 13.58
CA ILE A 168 15.30 -8.52 12.50
C ILE A 168 16.03 -8.07 11.23
N VAL A 169 15.72 -6.87 10.74
CA VAL A 169 16.29 -6.35 9.49
C VAL A 169 17.75 -5.91 9.71
N ASN A 170 18.05 -5.28 10.84
CA ASN A 170 19.43 -4.89 11.15
C ASN A 170 20.36 -6.10 11.32
N ASP A 171 19.89 -7.17 11.97
CA ASP A 171 20.63 -8.42 12.11
C ASP A 171 20.83 -9.10 10.75
N ALA A 172 19.85 -8.98 9.83
CA ALA A 172 19.96 -9.49 8.47
C ALA A 172 21.02 -8.76 7.64
N TRP A 173 21.03 -7.43 7.69
CA TRP A 173 22.09 -6.65 7.04
C TRP A 173 23.46 -6.88 7.67
N THR A 174 23.53 -6.95 9.00
CA THR A 174 24.80 -7.17 9.74
C THR A 174 25.44 -8.49 9.37
N ARG A 175 24.65 -9.56 9.18
CA ARG A 175 25.15 -10.87 8.74
C ARG A 175 25.33 -11.01 7.22
N GLY A 176 25.17 -9.92 6.46
CA GLY A 176 25.36 -9.88 5.01
C GLY A 176 24.26 -10.57 4.20
N GLN A 177 23.06 -10.78 4.76
CA GLN A 177 21.93 -11.32 4.02
C GLN A 177 21.40 -10.25 3.05
N PRO A 178 21.32 -10.51 1.73
CA PRO A 178 20.75 -9.56 0.77
C PRO A 178 19.27 -9.33 1.06
N LEU A 179 18.90 -8.09 1.38
CA LEU A 179 17.54 -7.71 1.71
C LEU A 179 17.31 -6.23 1.40
N THR A 180 16.24 -5.91 0.67
CA THR A 180 15.83 -4.52 0.41
C THR A 180 14.41 -4.29 0.90
N VAL A 181 14.17 -3.16 1.58
CA VAL A 181 12.85 -2.73 2.04
C VAL A 181 12.34 -1.58 1.18
N HIS A 182 11.11 -1.71 0.67
CA HIS A 182 10.50 -0.80 -0.30
C HIS A 182 9.22 -0.15 0.24
N GLY A 183 9.02 1.13 -0.06
CA GLY A 183 7.79 1.87 0.16
C GLY A 183 7.07 2.12 -1.15
N LEU A 184 5.86 1.57 -1.29
CA LEU A 184 5.05 1.64 -2.50
C LEU A 184 3.64 2.14 -2.19
N VAL A 185 2.93 2.63 -3.21
CA VAL A 185 1.51 2.95 -3.10
C VAL A 185 0.74 2.43 -4.32
N TYR A 186 -0.44 1.85 -4.09
CA TYR A 186 -1.32 1.33 -5.13
C TYR A 186 -2.58 2.19 -5.30
N GLY A 187 -2.89 2.58 -6.54
CA GLY A 187 -4.14 3.24 -6.90
C GLY A 187 -5.24 2.23 -7.17
N VAL A 188 -6.24 2.18 -6.28
CA VAL A 188 -7.40 1.28 -6.51
C VAL A 188 -8.31 1.79 -7.64
N HIS A 189 -8.25 3.09 -7.94
CA HIS A 189 -9.04 3.72 -8.99
C HIS A 189 -8.50 3.46 -10.40
N ASP A 190 -7.19 3.17 -10.54
CA ASP A 190 -6.55 3.00 -11.85
C ASP A 190 -5.74 1.70 -11.99
N GLY A 191 -5.59 0.94 -10.92
CA GLY A 191 -4.86 -0.31 -10.89
C GLY A 191 -3.34 -0.17 -10.95
N ARG A 192 -2.78 1.04 -10.79
CA ARG A 192 -1.34 1.28 -10.95
C ARG A 192 -0.61 1.30 -9.61
N MET A 193 0.56 0.66 -9.55
CA MET A 193 1.52 0.85 -8.46
C MET A 193 2.44 2.04 -8.75
N ARG A 194 2.85 2.73 -7.70
CA ARG A 194 3.79 3.86 -7.74
C ARG A 194 4.92 3.61 -6.78
N ASN A 195 6.12 3.92 -7.25
CA ASN A 195 7.33 3.87 -6.45
C ASN A 195 7.54 5.21 -5.75
N LEU A 196 7.65 5.20 -4.41
CA LEU A 196 7.90 6.40 -3.61
C LEU A 196 9.38 6.81 -3.56
N GLY A 197 10.25 6.07 -4.25
CA GLY A 197 11.71 6.23 -4.16
C GLY A 197 12.32 5.68 -2.86
N MET A 198 11.48 5.12 -1.99
CA MET A 198 11.86 4.60 -0.67
C MET A 198 12.31 3.15 -0.82
N ALA A 199 13.57 2.94 -1.17
CA ALA A 199 14.20 1.61 -1.22
C ALA A 199 15.50 1.65 -0.41
N VAL A 200 15.62 0.78 0.60
CA VAL A 200 16.75 0.76 1.55
C VAL A 200 17.33 -0.64 1.60
N SER A 201 18.63 -0.77 1.32
CA SER A 201 19.33 -2.07 1.32
C SER A 201 20.40 -2.17 2.41
N ALA A 202 20.72 -1.06 3.08
CA ALA A 202 21.60 -1.02 4.23
C ALA A 202 21.19 0.06 5.24
N ALA A 203 21.60 -0.11 6.50
CA ALA A 203 21.17 0.76 7.60
C ALA A 203 21.66 2.21 7.47
N ASP A 204 22.83 2.43 6.88
CA ASP A 204 23.45 3.74 6.66
C ASP A 204 22.77 4.56 5.56
N GLU A 205 22.10 3.89 4.61
CA GLU A 205 21.32 4.54 3.55
C GLU A 205 20.02 5.17 4.09
N LEU A 206 19.42 4.58 5.14
CA LEU A 206 18.05 4.83 5.59
C LEU A 206 17.73 6.32 5.76
N ALA A 207 18.60 7.06 6.46
CA ALA A 207 18.37 8.48 6.74
C ALA A 207 18.34 9.32 5.46
N SER A 208 19.29 9.06 4.55
CA SER A 208 19.41 9.79 3.28
C SER A 208 18.26 9.48 2.33
N VAL A 209 17.83 8.21 2.25
CA VAL A 209 16.70 7.79 1.42
C VAL A 209 15.40 8.38 1.98
N HIS A 210 15.16 8.27 3.29
CA HIS A 210 13.98 8.85 3.95
C HIS A 210 13.86 10.35 3.69
N GLN A 211 14.94 11.10 3.92
CA GLN A 211 14.95 12.55 3.70
C GLN A 211 14.60 12.89 2.24
N ARG A 212 15.23 12.24 1.27
CA ARG A 212 14.93 12.47 -0.16
C ARG A 212 13.46 12.19 -0.48
N CYS A 213 12.90 11.08 0.01
CA CYS A 213 11.52 10.72 -0.26
C CYS A 213 10.52 11.73 0.33
N VAL A 214 10.75 12.18 1.57
CA VAL A 214 9.92 13.21 2.21
C VAL A 214 10.02 14.54 1.46
N GLU A 215 11.22 14.94 1.02
CA GLU A 215 11.40 16.17 0.24
C GLU A 215 10.69 16.13 -1.12
N THR A 216 10.65 14.98 -1.79
CA THR A 216 9.92 14.81 -3.07
C THR A 216 8.42 15.01 -2.91
N LEU A 217 7.85 14.71 -1.73
CA LEU A 217 6.42 14.91 -1.45
C LEU A 217 6.05 16.37 -1.12
N SER A 218 7.02 17.30 -1.12
CA SER A 218 6.75 18.72 -0.94
C SER A 218 6.10 19.34 -2.18
N ALA A 219 5.20 20.32 -1.98
CA ALA A 219 4.46 20.94 -3.07
C ALA A 219 5.37 21.65 -4.10
N GLY A 220 6.54 22.13 -3.68
CA GLY A 220 7.49 22.81 -4.55
C GLY A 220 8.34 21.88 -5.43
N ARG A 221 8.34 20.57 -5.17
CA ARG A 221 9.10 19.57 -5.95
C ARG A 221 8.20 18.56 -6.69
N ALA A 222 6.90 18.60 -6.45
CA ALA A 222 5.90 17.88 -7.23
C ALA A 222 5.83 18.46 -8.66
N SER A 223 6.68 17.95 -9.55
CA SER A 223 6.69 18.35 -10.96
C SER A 223 5.64 17.56 -11.76
N SER A 224 5.04 18.19 -12.77
CA SER A 224 4.10 17.57 -13.70
C SER A 224 4.71 16.51 -14.63
N SER A 225 6.01 16.19 -14.48
CA SER A 225 6.75 15.24 -15.30
C SER A 225 7.04 13.90 -14.63
N ASP A 226 6.68 13.74 -13.35
CA ASP A 226 6.78 12.43 -12.70
C ASP A 226 5.51 11.61 -13.01
N ASP A 227 5.66 10.57 -13.84
CA ASP A 227 4.63 9.55 -14.11
C ASP A 227 4.06 8.88 -12.84
N ASN A 228 4.68 9.12 -11.67
CA ASN A 228 4.24 8.65 -10.36
C ASN A 228 3.36 9.66 -9.58
N ASP A 229 3.30 10.95 -9.95
CA ASP A 229 2.55 11.95 -9.17
C ASP A 229 1.12 12.17 -9.69
N MET A 230 0.18 11.38 -9.16
CA MET A 230 -1.24 11.53 -9.44
C MET A 230 -1.85 12.81 -8.87
N VAL A 231 -1.20 13.50 -7.93
CA VAL A 231 -1.73 14.77 -7.44
C VAL A 231 -1.47 15.86 -8.48
N ALA A 232 -0.32 15.84 -9.14
CA ALA A 232 -0.05 16.69 -10.30
C ALA A 232 -0.90 16.30 -11.52
N ALA A 233 -1.06 15.00 -11.79
CA ALA A 233 -1.90 14.52 -12.90
C ALA A 233 -3.41 14.81 -12.68
N ASP A 234 -3.93 14.62 -11.46
CA ASP A 234 -5.33 14.94 -11.15
C ASP A 234 -5.56 16.45 -11.01
N ALA A 235 -4.57 17.23 -10.55
CA ALA A 235 -4.65 18.70 -10.59
C ALA A 235 -4.74 19.23 -12.03
N ALA A 236 -4.00 18.61 -12.97
CA ALA A 236 -4.12 18.91 -14.40
C ALA A 236 -5.52 18.54 -14.94
N GLN A 237 -6.09 17.41 -14.54
CA GLN A 237 -7.47 17.02 -14.92
C GLN A 237 -8.54 17.94 -14.30
N LEU A 238 -8.36 18.42 -13.06
CA LEU A 238 -9.27 19.36 -12.42
C LEU A 238 -9.22 20.77 -13.05
N ALA A 239 -8.05 21.19 -13.53
CA ALA A 239 -7.93 22.42 -14.33
C ALA A 239 -8.74 22.30 -15.64
N ASP A 240 -8.68 21.15 -16.31
CA ASP A 240 -9.48 20.84 -17.49
C ASP A 240 -10.99 20.86 -17.19
N VAL A 241 -11.42 20.35 -16.03
CA VAL A 241 -12.84 20.41 -15.61
C VAL A 241 -13.29 21.84 -15.35
N ALA A 242 -12.47 22.67 -14.69
CA ALA A 242 -12.80 24.07 -14.45
C ALA A 242 -12.89 24.87 -15.78
N GLU A 243 -12.00 24.58 -16.72
CA GLU A 243 -12.00 25.20 -18.05
C GLU A 243 -13.17 24.72 -18.91
N GLN A 244 -13.52 23.44 -18.85
CA GLN A 244 -14.71 22.87 -19.49
C GLN A 244 -16.01 23.46 -18.91
N VAL A 245 -16.13 23.56 -17.59
CA VAL A 245 -17.28 24.19 -16.93
C VAL A 245 -17.39 25.67 -17.32
N ALA A 246 -16.28 26.41 -17.39
CA ALA A 246 -16.26 27.79 -17.85
C ALA A 246 -16.66 27.94 -19.33
N LYS A 247 -16.30 26.97 -20.17
CA LYS A 247 -16.66 26.91 -21.60
C LYS A 247 -18.15 26.61 -21.79
N THR A 248 -18.68 25.62 -21.07
CA THR A 248 -20.12 25.28 -21.07
C THR A 248 -20.98 26.45 -20.56
N LEU A 249 -20.51 27.19 -19.56
CA LEU A 249 -21.19 28.39 -19.04
C LEU A 249 -21.14 29.60 -19.99
N LYS A 250 -20.16 29.67 -20.90
CA LYS A 250 -20.10 30.69 -21.96
C LYS A 250 -21.03 30.35 -23.12
N GLU A 251 -21.11 29.08 -23.50
CA GLU A 251 -21.98 28.60 -24.58
C GLU A 251 -23.46 28.75 -24.21
N THR A 252 -23.85 28.44 -22.97
CA THR A 252 -25.24 28.64 -22.48
C THR A 252 -25.67 30.11 -22.36
N LYS A 253 -24.72 31.06 -22.29
CA LYS A 253 -25.03 32.50 -22.30
C LYS A 253 -25.17 33.08 -23.71
N HIS A 254 -24.71 32.39 -24.76
CA HIS A 254 -24.88 32.83 -26.14
C HIS A 254 -26.22 32.37 -26.74
N ASP A 255 -26.80 31.28 -26.22
CA ASP A 255 -28.12 30.77 -26.64
C ASP A 255 -29.32 31.45 -25.94
N GLN A 256 -29.09 32.49 -25.13
CA GLN A 256 -30.14 33.25 -24.42
C GLN A 256 -30.23 34.73 -24.86
N CYS A 257 -29.70 35.10 -26.04
CA CYS A 257 -29.83 36.44 -26.61
C CYS A 257 -30.57 36.39 -27.96
#